data_AF-A0AAE9DNA8-F1
#
_entry.id   AF-A0AAE9DNA8-F1
#
_cell.length_a   1.000
_cell.length_b   1.000
_cell.length_c   1.000
_cell.angle_alpha   90.00
_cell.angle_beta   90.00
_cell.angle_gamma   90.00
#
_symmetry.space_group_name_H-M   'P 1'
#
loop_
_entity.id
_entity.type
_entity.pdbx_description
1 polymer ?
#
loop_
_entity_poly.entity_id
_entity_poly.type
_entity_poly.pdbx_seq_one_letter_code
_entity_poly.pdbx_strand_id
1 'polypeptide(L)' 'MGYKMAHIIKLNVGGSLFQTSKSTLTKFDGFFKKMLRTEIPVAKDESGAIFIDRDPKHFRVILNFMRDGDVDLQK' A
#
# COMPACT_ATOMS: atom_id res chain seq x y z
N MET A 1 -4.14 -11.55 -25.45
CA MET A 1 -4.56 -11.24 -24.06
C MET A 1 -3.35 -10.69 -23.32
N GLY A 2 -3.13 -9.37 -23.35
CA GLY A 2 -1.93 -8.77 -22.75
C GLY A 2 -2.07 -8.70 -21.23
N TYR A 3 -1.19 -9.38 -20.49
CA TYR A 3 -1.10 -9.21 -19.04
C TYR A 3 -0.77 -7.74 -18.76
N LYS A 4 -1.69 -7.00 -18.16
CA LYS A 4 -1.42 -5.65 -17.69
C LYS A 4 -0.38 -5.78 -16.58
N MET A 5 0.87 -5.40 -16.87
CA MET A 5 1.97 -5.46 -15.90
C MET A 5 1.50 -4.82 -14.60
N ALA A 6 1.43 -5.61 -13.53
CA ALA A 6 1.04 -5.10 -12.23
C ALA A 6 2.08 -4.05 -11.82
N HIS A 7 1.66 -2.80 -11.71
CA HIS A 7 2.54 -1.73 -11.23
C HIS A 7 2.80 -1.94 -9.74
N ILE A 8 3.91 -2.62 -9.43
CA ILE A 8 4.32 -2.92 -8.05
C ILE A 8 4.72 -1.62 -7.35
N ILE A 9 4.25 -1.46 -6.12
CA ILE A 9 4.58 -0.37 -5.21
C ILE A 9 5.20 -0.99 -3.96
N LYS A 10 6.37 -0.47 -3.58
CA LYS A 10 7.02 -0.78 -2.32
C LYS A 10 6.62 0.28 -1.29
N LEU A 11 6.24 -0.17 -0.10
CA LEU A 11 5.91 0.68 1.04
C LEU A 11 6.87 0.34 2.18
N ASN A 12 7.42 1.35 2.84
CA ASN A 12 8.12 1.24 4.10
C ASN A 12 7.22 1.82 5.19
N VAL A 13 6.65 0.96 6.04
CA VAL A 13 5.72 1.36 7.11
C VAL A 13 6.45 1.25 8.44
N GLY A 14 6.87 2.38 9.01
CA GLY A 14 7.59 2.42 10.28
C GLY A 14 8.86 1.56 10.32
N GLY A 15 9.55 1.38 9.18
CA GLY A 15 10.74 0.54 9.03
C GLY A 15 10.47 -0.86 8.46
N SER A 16 9.20 -1.28 8.35
CA SER A 16 8.84 -2.59 7.77
C SER A 16 8.47 -2.49 6.29
N LEU A 17 9.09 -3.31 5.45
CA LEU A 17 8.85 -3.32 4.01
C LEU A 17 7.64 -4.17 3.63
N PHE A 18 6.77 -3.60 2.81
CA PHE A 18 5.62 -4.24 2.19
C PHE A 18 5.63 -4.02 0.68
N GLN A 19 5.03 -4.95 -0.06
CA GLN A 19 4.86 -4.86 -1.50
C GLN A 19 3.42 -5.19 -1.90
N THR A 20 2.90 -4.42 -2.85
CA THR A 20 1.56 -4.61 -3.40
C THR A 20 1.45 -3.94 -4.77
N SER A 21 0.28 -4.00 -5.41
CA SER A 21 0.03 -3.32 -6.68
C SER A 21 -0.63 -1.95 -6.47
N LYS A 22 -0.47 -1.07 -7.47
CA LYS A 22 -1.24 0.19 -7.57
C LYS A 22 -2.76 -0.07 -7.56
N SER A 23 -3.22 -1.16 -8.16
CA SER A 23 -4.65 -1.51 -8.16
C SER A 23 -5.16 -1.78 -6.74
N THR A 24 -4.44 -2.54 -5.91
CA THR A 24 -4.79 -2.78 -4.50
C THR A 24 -4.87 -1.47 -3.72
N LEU A 25 -3.86 -0.60 -3.85
CA LEU A 25 -3.80 0.67 -3.11
C LEU A 25 -4.85 1.71 -3.56
N THR A 26 -5.44 1.52 -4.73
CA THR A 26 -6.45 2.43 -5.31
C THR A 26 -7.87 1.81 -5.36
N LYS A 27 -8.05 0.57 -4.87
CA LYS A 27 -9.33 -0.16 -4.89
C LYS A 27 -10.40 0.57 -4.09
N PHE A 28 -10.03 1.10 -2.92
CA PHE A 28 -10.91 1.84 -2.02
C PHE A 28 -10.55 3.33 -1.97
N ASP A 29 -11.55 4.19 -1.77
CA ASP A 29 -11.30 5.60 -1.46
C ASP A 29 -10.65 5.74 -0.08
N GLY A 30 -9.59 6.55 0.00
CA GLY A 30 -8.82 6.69 1.22
C GLY A 30 -7.45 7.31 0.97
N PHE A 31 -6.59 7.24 2.00
CA PHE A 31 -5.25 7.83 1.99
C PHE A 31 -4.42 7.38 0.78
N PHE A 32 -4.26 6.07 0.58
CA PHE A 32 -3.42 5.54 -0.49
C PHE A 32 -3.90 5.91 -1.90
N LYS A 33 -5.21 5.88 -2.14
CA LYS A 33 -5.77 6.26 -3.44
C LYS A 33 -5.56 7.74 -3.74
N LYS A 34 -5.76 8.62 -2.75
CA LYS A 34 -5.45 10.05 -2.88
C LYS A 34 -3.96 10.24 -3.16
N MET A 35 -3.10 9.72 -2.27
CA MET A 35 -1.65 9.79 -2.38
C MET A 35 -1.11 9.36 -3.75
N LEU A 36 -1.64 8.29 -4.36
CA LEU A 36 -1.17 7.77 -5.65
C LEU A 36 -1.79 8.42 -6.89
N ARG A 37 -2.84 9.23 -6.72
CA ARG A 37 -3.51 9.95 -7.82
C ARG A 37 -3.15 11.42 -7.85
N THR A 38 -2.83 11.99 -6.70
CA THR A 38 -2.38 13.37 -6.57
C THR A 38 -0.87 13.46 -6.74
N GLU A 39 -0.37 14.58 -7.27
CA GLU A 39 1.07 14.89 -7.34
C GLU A 39 1.65 15.30 -5.96
N ILE A 40 1.06 14.82 -4.86
CA ILE A 40 1.56 15.09 -3.51
C ILE A 40 2.95 14.46 -3.39
N PRO A 41 3.97 15.22 -2.98
CA PRO A 41 5.29 14.67 -2.69
C PRO A 41 5.17 13.57 -1.63
N VAL A 42 5.62 12.37 -1.97
CA VAL A 42 5.72 11.26 -1.03
C VAL A 42 7.16 11.09 -0.59
N ALA A 43 7.37 11.00 0.73
CA ALA A 43 8.66 10.62 1.26
C ALA A 43 9.01 9.21 0.77
N LYS A 44 10.27 9.00 0.40
CA LYS A 44 10.80 7.69 0.03
C LYS A 44 12.04 7.40 0.87
N ASP A 45 12.23 6.14 1.20
CA ASP A 45 13.48 5.69 1.82
C ASP A 45 14.61 5.54 0.79
N GLU A 46 15.79 5.15 1.26
CA GLU A 46 16.99 4.94 0.43
C GLU A 46 16.79 3.88 -0.68
N SER A 47 15.82 2.98 -0.51
CA SER A 47 15.48 1.95 -1.51
C SER A 47 14.45 2.40 -2.54
N GLY A 48 13.93 3.63 -2.39
CA GLY A 48 12.87 4.20 -3.20
C GLY A 48 11.45 3.74 -2.81
N ALA A 49 11.28 3.04 -1.68
CA ALA A 49 9.97 2.66 -1.17
C ALA A 49 9.27 3.87 -0.54
N ILE A 50 7.95 3.98 -0.72
CA ILE A 50 7.17 5.07 -0.13
C ILE A 50 7.15 4.90 1.38
N PHE A 51 7.65 5.90 2.11
CA PHE A 51 7.68 5.88 3.56
C PHE A 51 6.32 6.29 4.15
N ILE A 52 5.85 5.51 5.11
CA ILE A 52 4.60 5.69 5.84
C ILE A 52 4.96 5.72 7.33
N ASP A 53 4.77 6.87 7.95
CA ASP A 53 5.08 7.12 9.36
C ASP A 53 3.99 6.53 10.29
N ARG A 54 3.90 5.20 10.32
CA ARG A 54 2.94 4.43 11.14
C ARG A 54 3.57 3.13 11.63
N ASP A 55 3.08 2.64 12.77
CA ASP A 55 3.42 1.32 13.30
C ASP A 55 2.96 0.20 12.31
N PRO A 56 3.86 -0.71 11.90
CA PRO A 56 3.53 -1.78 10.95
C PRO A 56 2.68 -2.92 11.51
N LYS A 57 2.48 -3.01 12.83
CA LYS A 57 1.84 -4.15 13.54
C LYS A 57 0.55 -4.64 12.87
N HIS A 58 -0.33 -3.72 12.47
CA HIS A 58 -1.63 -4.05 11.86
C HIS A 58 -1.63 -3.89 10.34
N PHE A 59 -0.54 -3.44 9.73
CA PHE A 59 -0.52 -3.08 8.32
C PHE A 59 -0.76 -4.27 7.39
N ARG A 60 -0.32 -5.48 7.78
CA ARG A 60 -0.61 -6.69 7.01
C ARG A 60 -2.10 -7.00 6.93
N VAL A 61 -2.84 -6.82 8.03
CA VAL A 61 -4.29 -7.02 8.08
C VAL A 61 -5.01 -5.97 7.22
N ILE A 62 -4.61 -4.70 7.34
CA ILE A 62 -5.13 -3.61 6.49
C ILE A 62 -4.87 -3.90 5.02
N LEU A 63 -3.66 -4.34 4.66
CA LEU A 63 -3.29 -4.62 3.28
C LEU A 63 -4.07 -5.82 2.71
N ASN A 64 -4.36 -6.83 3.53
CA ASN A 64 -5.22 -7.95 3.13
C ASN A 64 -6.66 -7.49 2.90
N PHE A 65 -7.23 -6.68 3.80
CA PHE A 65 -8.53 -6.05 3.56
C PHE A 65 -8.55 -5.26 2.24
N MET A 66 -7.49 -4.52 1.92
CA MET A 66 -7.39 -3.80 0.65
C MET A 66 -7.32 -4.72 -0.58
N ARG A 67 -6.79 -5.93 -0.46
CA ARG A 67 -6.73 -6.93 -1.55
C ARG A 67 -8.10 -7.55 -1.76
N ASP A 68 -8.69 -8.06 -0.69
CA ASP A 68 -9.82 -8.98 -0.77
C ASP A 68 -11.16 -8.24 -0.61
N GLY A 69 -11.17 -7.13 0.14
CA GLY A 69 -12.35 -6.35 0.49
C GLY A 69 -13.04 -6.80 1.77
N ASP A 70 -12.49 -7.82 2.42
CA ASP A 70 -12.86 -8.31 3.74
C ASP A 70 -11.63 -8.87 4.44
N VAL A 71 -11.65 -8.95 5.77
CA VAL A 71 -10.60 -9.60 6.56
C VAL A 71 -11.16 -10.09 7.88
N ASP A 72 -10.80 -11.31 8.28
CA ASP A 72 -11.12 -11.80 9.61
C ASP A 72 -10.19 -11.17 10.65
N LEU A 73 -10.78 -10.48 11.62
CA LEU A 73 -10.06 -9.91 12.75
C LEU A 73 -9.99 -10.95 13.85
N GLN A 74 -8.83 -11.60 13.98
CA GLN A 74 -8.56 -12.50 15.10
C GLN A 74 -8.69 -11.69 16.40
N LYS A 75 -9.57 -12.17 17.29
CA LYS A 75 -9.83 -11.59 18.62
C LYS A 75 -8.68 -11.86 19.59
#